data_AF-A0A949YBZ6-F1
#
_entry.id   AF-A0A949YBZ6-F1
#
_cell.length_a   1.000
_cell.length_b   1.000
_cell.length_c   1.000
_cell.angle_alpha   90.00
_cell.angle_beta   90.00
_cell.angle_gamma   90.00
#
_symmetry.space_group_name_H-M   'P 1'
#
loop_
_entity.id
_entity.type
_entity.pdbx_description
1 polymer ?
#
loop_
_entity_poly.entity_id
_entity_poly.type
_entity_poly.pdbx_seq_one_letter_code
_entity_poly.pdbx_strand_id
1 'polypeptide(L)' 'MTPDDILLETEEAMEKSVEYMNHEFASLRTGKASSALVDNIDVNAYGASMK' A
#
# COMPACT_ATOMS: atom_id res chain seq x y z
N MET A 1 -6.89 -17.37 25.01
CA MET A 1 -7.51 -17.06 23.71
C MET A 1 -8.80 -17.82 23.65
N THR A 2 -9.90 -17.10 23.72
CA THR A 2 -11.24 -17.65 23.48
C THR A 2 -11.44 -17.85 21.97
N PRO A 3 -12.41 -18.66 21.54
CA PRO A 3 -12.74 -18.80 20.12
C PRO A 3 -13.03 -17.45 19.43
N ASP A 4 -13.65 -16.51 20.16
CA ASP A 4 -13.97 -15.18 19.65
C ASP A 4 -12.70 -14.34 19.41
N ASP A 5 -11.70 -14.44 20.30
CA ASP A 5 -10.41 -13.76 20.12
C ASP A 5 -9.68 -14.23 18.86
N ILE A 6 -9.76 -15.54 18.55
CA ILE A 6 -9.11 -16.13 17.36
C ILE A 6 -9.79 -15.65 16.09
N LEU A 7 -11.12 -15.55 16.09
CA LEU A 7 -11.89 -15.05 14.96
C LEU A 7 -11.58 -13.58 14.68
N LEU A 8 -11.49 -12.76 15.72
CA LEU A 8 -11.14 -11.34 15.62
C LEU A 8 -9.73 -11.15 15.04
N GLU A 9 -8.73 -11.86 15.58
CA GLU A 9 -7.35 -11.78 15.08
C GLU A 9 -7.25 -12.23 13.61
N THR A 10 -8.02 -13.25 13.24
CA THR A 10 -8.06 -13.74 11.86
C THR A 10 -8.70 -12.72 10.92
N GLU A 11 -9.78 -12.06 11.34
CA GLU A 11 -10.45 -11.01 10.58
C GLU A 11 -9.52 -9.82 10.34
N GLU A 12 -8.85 -9.34 11.39
CA GLU A 12 -7.87 -8.25 11.30
C GLU A 12 -6.69 -8.60 10.36
N ALA A 13 -6.19 -9.83 10.42
CA ALA A 13 -5.12 -10.30 9.54
C ALA A 13 -5.56 -10.37 8.06
N MET A 14 -6.81 -10.79 7.82
CA MET A 14 -7.40 -10.84 6.48
C MET A 14 -7.60 -9.43 5.92
N GLU A 15 -8.15 -8.49 6.70
CA GLU A 15 -8.32 -7.09 6.29
C GLU A 15 -6.98 -6.46 5.90
N LYS A 16 -5.96 -6.62 6.76
CA LYS A 16 -4.61 -6.10 6.49
C LYS A 16 -3.99 -6.68 5.23
N SER A 17 -4.25 -7.96 4.94
CA SER A 17 -3.77 -8.60 3.71
C SER A 17 -4.43 -8.02 2.46
N VAL A 18 -5.73 -7.71 2.53
CA VAL A 18 -6.48 -7.09 1.43
C VAL A 18 -6.03 -5.64 1.22
N GLU A 19 -5.83 -4.88 2.29
CA GLU A 19 -5.29 -3.52 2.21
C GLU A 19 -3.91 -3.49 1.55
N TYR A 20 -3.01 -4.38 1.98
CA TYR A 20 -1.69 -4.50 1.39
C TYR A 20 -1.77 -4.85 -0.11
N MET A 21 -2.62 -5.81 -0.47
CA MET A 21 -2.84 -6.18 -1.88
C MET A 21 -3.32 -4.98 -2.72
N ASN A 22 -4.27 -4.19 -2.20
CA ASN A 22 -4.78 -3.02 -2.89
C ASN A 22 -3.72 -1.91 -3.05
N HIS A 23 -2.88 -1.71 -2.03
CA HIS A 23 -1.74 -0.80 -2.08
C HIS A 23 -0.77 -1.20 -3.20
N GLU A 24 -0.41 -2.48 -3.28
CA GLU A 24 0.47 -2.99 -4.34
C GLU A 24 -0.16 -2.84 -5.73
N PHE A 25 -1.47 -3.08 -5.86
CA PHE A 25 -2.19 -2.86 -7.12
C PHE A 25 -2.27 -1.39 -7.54
N ALA A 26 -2.29 -0.44 -6.59
CA ALA A 26 -2.25 0.99 -6.91
C ALA A 26 -0.90 1.41 -7.52
N SER A 27 0.18 0.71 -7.17
CA SER A 27 1.52 0.91 -7.74
C SER A 27 1.70 0.25 -9.12
N LEU A 28 0.87 -0.74 -9.44
CA LEU A 28 0.94 -1.49 -10.69
C LEU A 28 0.42 -0.67 -11.88
N ARG A 29 1.23 -0.64 -12.94
CA ARG A 29 1.00 0.16 -14.14
C ARG A 29 -0.09 -0.45 -15.03
N THR A 30 -1.35 -0.22 -14.70
CA THR A 30 -2.54 -0.72 -15.43
C THR A 30 -2.95 0.13 -16.65
N GLY A 31 -2.05 0.97 -17.18
CA GLY A 31 -2.25 1.71 -18.43
C GLY A 31 -3.16 2.95 -18.32
N LYS A 32 -3.88 3.16 -17.21
CA LYS A 32 -4.43 4.47 -16.85
C LYS A 32 -3.39 5.25 -16.04
N ALA A 33 -3.19 6.53 -16.35
CA ALA A 33 -2.29 7.40 -15.59
C ALA A 33 -2.81 7.53 -14.15
N SER A 34 -2.20 6.80 -13.21
CA SER A 34 -2.45 6.92 -11.77
C SER A 34 -1.42 7.88 -11.18
N SER A 35 -1.88 8.87 -10.40
CA SER A 35 -1.03 9.83 -9.69
C SER A 35 -0.05 9.15 -8.72
N ALA A 36 -0.42 7.97 -8.21
CA ALA A 36 0.42 7.16 -7.32
C ALA A 36 1.75 6.73 -7.97
N LEU A 37 1.84 6.77 -9.30
CA LEU A 37 3.08 6.43 -10.02
C LEU A 37 4.17 7.50 -9.85
N VAL A 38 3.79 8.76 -9.66
CA VAL A 38 4.74 9.88 -9.55
C VAL A 38 5.20 10.10 -8.10
N ASP A 39 4.46 9.58 -7.12
CA ASP A 39 4.76 9.71 -5.68
C ASP A 39 6.02 8.95 -5.23
N ASN A 40 6.52 7.99 -6.00
CA ASN A 40 7.75 7.24 -5.70
C ASN A 40 8.96 7.71 -6.55
N ILE A 41 8.86 8.84 -7.23
CA ILE A 41 9.96 9.37 -8.04
C ILE A 41 10.77 10.34 -7.20
N ASP A 42 11.98 9.93 -6.80
CA ASP A 42 12.95 10.83 -6.18
C ASP A 42 13.34 11.95 -7.15
N VAL A 43 12.98 13.19 -6.82
CA VAL A 43 13.32 14.37 -7.64
C VAL A 43 14.53 15.05 -7.04
N ASN A 44 15.64 15.06 -7.79
CA ASN A 44 16.81 15.86 -7.44
C ASN A 44 16.64 17.30 -7.93
N ALA A 45 16.34 18.21 -7.03
CA ALA A 45 16.19 19.64 -7.31
C ALA A 45 17.07 20.47 -6.37
N TYR A 46 17.74 21.49 -6.90
CA TYR A 46 18.58 22.42 -6.13
C TYR A 46 19.63 21.77 -5.22
N GLY A 47 20.19 20.63 -5.63
CA GLY A 47 21.23 19.91 -4.87
C GLY A 47 20.70 19.07 -3.70
N ALA A 48 19.37 18.95 -3.54
CA ALA A 48 18.74 18.07 -2.57
C ALA A 48 17.83 17.05 -3.29
N SER A 49 17.81 15.83 -2.77
CA SER A 49 16.85 14.81 -3.19
C SER A 49 15.57 14.99 -2.38
N MET A 50 14.45 15.30 -3.04
CA MET A 50 13.13 15.34 -2.41
C MET A 50 12.35 14.07 -2.75
N LYS A 51 11.81 13.45 -1.70
CA LYS A 51 10.80 12.39 -1.75
C LYS A 51 9.40 13.00 -1.79
#